data_AF-A0A842KXV9-F1
#
_entry.id   AF-A0A842KXV9-F1
#
_cell.length_a   1.000
_cell.length_b   1.000
_cell.length_c   1.000
_cell.angle_alpha   90.00
_cell.angle_beta   90.00
_cell.angle_gamma   90.00
#
_symmetry.space_group_name_H-M   'P 1'
#
loop_
_entity.id
_entity.type
_entity.pdbx_description
1 polymer ?
#
loop_
_entity_poly.entity_id
_entity_poly.type
_entity_poly.pdbx_seq_one_letter_code
_entity_poly.pdbx_strand_id
1 'polypeptide(L)'
;MHYIGKDIIKVLYMADGFEVIDLGENLMAENFIQGIIEYKPHLVGISMFLTNAIYELSKIIDFLEKERLRDRVKVIVGGVQGNRYIAEKYRLDGWGHDPKTALELANRLVMEVRSKYG
;
A
#
# COMPACT_ATOMS: atom_id res chain seq x y z
N MET A 1 -3.46 -13.10 15.41
CA MET A 1 -4.20 -13.33 14.15
C MET A 1 -4.92 -12.04 13.79
N HIS A 2 -4.43 -11.28 12.81
CA HIS A 2 -4.94 -9.93 12.47
C HIS A 2 -4.92 -9.68 10.95
N TYR A 3 -5.36 -10.65 10.15
CA TYR A 3 -5.25 -10.65 8.68
C TYR A 3 -6.58 -10.60 7.92
N ILE A 4 -7.71 -10.75 8.61
CA ILE A 4 -9.04 -10.80 7.98
C ILE A 4 -9.28 -9.58 7.08
N GLY A 5 -8.91 -8.38 7.54
CA GLY A 5 -9.05 -7.17 6.73
C GLY A 5 -8.22 -7.18 5.44
N LYS A 6 -6.97 -7.68 5.52
CA LYS A 6 -6.08 -7.83 4.36
C LYS A 6 -6.64 -8.83 3.35
N ASP A 7 -7.14 -9.97 3.83
CA ASP A 7 -7.68 -11.00 2.94
C ASP A 7 -8.97 -10.58 2.26
N ILE A 8 -9.85 -9.85 2.95
CA ILE A 8 -11.05 -9.26 2.34
C ILE A 8 -10.66 -8.29 1.22
N ILE A 9 -9.74 -7.36 1.50
CA ILE A 9 -9.26 -6.39 0.49
C ILE A 9 -8.62 -7.10 -0.70
N LYS A 10 -7.79 -8.10 -0.46
CA LYS A 10 -7.15 -8.91 -1.50
C LYS A 10 -8.19 -9.53 -2.44
N VAL A 11 -9.24 -10.15 -1.88
CA VAL A 11 -10.32 -10.74 -2.68
C VAL A 11 -11.04 -9.68 -3.51
N LEU A 12 -11.33 -8.51 -2.93
CA LEU A 12 -11.97 -7.41 -3.66
C LEU A 12 -11.10 -6.88 -4.81
N TYR A 13 -9.81 -6.71 -4.58
CA TYR A 13 -8.88 -6.23 -5.61
C TYR A 13 -8.78 -7.24 -6.76
N MET A 14 -8.65 -8.53 -6.44
CA MET A 14 -8.65 -9.59 -7.47
C MET A 14 -9.98 -9.63 -8.25
N ALA A 15 -11.12 -9.49 -7.56
CA ALA A 15 -12.44 -9.46 -8.19
C ALA A 15 -12.62 -8.25 -9.14
N ASP A 16 -11.96 -7.13 -8.83
CA ASP A 16 -11.93 -5.92 -9.66
C ASP A 16 -10.86 -5.97 -10.77
N GLY A 17 -10.16 -7.10 -10.91
CA GLY A 17 -9.20 -7.33 -11.99
C GLY A 17 -7.77 -6.85 -11.70
N PHE A 18 -7.44 -6.54 -10.45
CA PHE A 18 -6.04 -6.30 -10.06
C PHE A 18 -5.27 -7.62 -10.05
N GLU A 19 -4.04 -7.57 -10.56
CA GLU A 19 -3.02 -8.55 -10.20
C GLU A 19 -2.51 -8.23 -8.79
N VAL A 20 -2.75 -9.14 -7.84
CA VAL A 20 -2.42 -8.91 -6.42
C VAL A 20 -1.29 -9.84 -5.99
N ILE A 21 -0.22 -9.23 -5.49
CA ILE A 21 0.92 -9.93 -4.90
C ILE A 21 0.79 -9.81 -3.38
N ASP A 22 0.45 -10.92 -2.73
CA ASP A 22 0.35 -10.98 -1.27
C ASP A 22 1.69 -11.40 -0.67
N LEU A 23 2.37 -10.44 -0.03
CA LEU A 23 3.65 -10.68 0.63
C LEU A 23 3.48 -11.42 1.98
N GLY A 24 2.25 -11.60 2.48
CA GLY A 24 1.98 -12.32 3.73
C GLY A 24 1.86 -11.40 4.95
N GLU A 25 2.43 -11.83 6.07
CA GLU A 25 2.27 -11.22 7.40
C GLU A 25 3.61 -11.10 8.12
N ASN A 26 3.65 -10.28 9.19
CA ASN A 26 4.86 -10.04 9.99
C ASN A 26 6.05 -9.55 9.15
N LEU A 27 5.76 -8.66 8.20
CA LEU A 27 6.72 -8.13 7.24
C LEU A 27 7.45 -6.91 7.82
N MET A 28 8.73 -6.83 7.50
CA MET A 28 9.57 -5.65 7.69
C MET A 28 9.63 -4.83 6.40
N ALA A 29 10.14 -3.60 6.47
CA ALA A 29 10.28 -2.72 5.33
C ALA A 29 11.06 -3.38 4.18
N GLU A 30 12.09 -4.17 4.51
CA GLU A 30 12.93 -4.86 3.54
C GLU A 30 12.13 -5.83 2.66
N ASN A 31 11.09 -6.48 3.20
CA ASN A 31 10.23 -7.37 2.43
C ASN A 31 9.43 -6.57 1.37
N PHE A 32 8.88 -5.42 1.76
CA PHE A 32 8.16 -4.54 0.83
C PHE A 32 9.10 -3.96 -0.23
N ILE A 33 10.31 -3.52 0.18
CA ILE A 33 11.31 -2.96 -0.73
C ILE A 33 11.71 -4.00 -1.79
N GLN A 34 11.98 -5.24 -1.38
CA GLN A 34 12.28 -6.33 -2.31
C GLN A 34 11.12 -6.58 -3.28
N GLY A 35 9.89 -6.67 -2.77
CA GLY A 35 8.70 -6.84 -3.63
C GLY A 35 8.50 -5.68 -4.61
N ILE A 36 8.77 -4.43 -4.19
CA ILE A 36 8.69 -3.26 -5.06
C ILE A 36 9.72 -3.35 -6.19
N ILE A 37 10.95 -3.77 -5.90
CA ILE A 37 12.02 -3.91 -6.89
C ILE A 37 11.72 -5.03 -7.87
N GLU A 38 11.30 -6.19 -7.36
CA GLU A 38 11.05 -7.40 -8.15
C GLU A 38 9.83 -7.24 -9.06
N TYR A 39 8.70 -6.82 -8.49
CA TYR A 39 7.41 -6.83 -9.18
C TYR A 39 7.01 -5.48 -9.78
N LYS A 40 7.69 -4.40 -9.41
CA LYS A 40 7.45 -3.03 -9.91
C LYS A 40 5.96 -2.64 -9.89
N PRO A 41 5.27 -2.78 -8.75
CA PRO A 41 3.83 -2.54 -8.67
C PRO A 41 3.50 -1.05 -8.83
N HIS A 42 2.31 -0.75 -9.34
CA HIS A 42 1.78 0.61 -9.37
C HIS A 42 1.29 1.08 -7.99
N LEU A 43 0.93 0.14 -7.11
CA LEU A 43 0.32 0.39 -5.81
C LEU A 43 0.86 -0.61 -4.77
N VAL A 44 1.21 -0.10 -3.60
CA VAL A 44 1.54 -0.86 -2.40
C VAL A 44 0.47 -0.59 -1.34
N GLY A 45 -0.23 -1.64 -0.91
CA GLY A 45 -1.18 -1.59 0.19
C GLY A 45 -0.57 -2.17 1.47
N ILE A 46 -0.64 -1.42 2.57
CA ILE A 46 -0.07 -1.83 3.86
C ILE A 46 -1.17 -1.89 4.92
N SER A 47 -1.44 -3.08 5.46
CA SER A 47 -2.33 -3.27 6.61
C SER A 47 -1.55 -3.13 7.91
N MET A 48 -1.77 -2.06 8.66
CA MET A 48 -1.04 -1.71 9.87
C MET A 48 -1.87 -2.00 11.12
N PHE A 49 -1.35 -2.83 12.04
CA PHE A 49 -2.04 -3.18 13.29
C PHE A 49 -1.25 -2.80 14.55
N LEU A 50 0.08 -2.89 14.51
CA LEU A 50 0.95 -2.58 15.64
C LEU A 50 1.63 -1.22 15.45
N THR A 51 2.00 -0.56 16.55
CA THR A 51 2.67 0.76 16.52
C THR A 51 4.03 0.73 15.85
N ASN A 52 4.78 -0.37 15.95
CA ASN A 52 6.06 -0.56 15.26
C ASN A 52 5.93 -0.52 13.72
N ALA A 53 4.75 -0.81 13.17
CA ALA A 53 4.50 -0.74 11.73
C ALA A 53 4.70 0.69 11.17
N ILE A 54 4.55 1.72 12.01
CA ILE A 54 4.79 3.11 11.60
C ILE A 54 6.26 3.37 11.30
N TYR A 55 7.18 2.74 12.06
CA TYR A 55 8.62 2.84 11.80
C TYR A 55 9.02 2.10 10.52
N GLU A 56 8.42 0.93 10.26
CA GLU A 56 8.67 0.21 9.01
C GLU A 56 8.08 0.95 7.80
N LEU A 57 6.91 1.55 7.94
CA LEU A 57 6.31 2.40 6.92
C LEU A 57 7.26 3.53 6.50
N SER A 58 7.88 4.24 7.46
CA SER A 58 8.76 5.36 7.13
C SER A 58 9.96 4.91 6.30
N LYS A 59 10.55 3.74 6.58
CA LYS A 59 11.65 3.19 5.79
C LYS A 59 11.23 2.92 4.34
N ILE A 60 10.02 2.39 4.13
CA ILE A 60 9.47 2.12 2.78
C ILE A 60 9.32 3.42 2.01
N ILE A 61 8.79 4.48 2.65
CA ILE A 61 8.63 5.79 2.03
C ILE A 61 9.98 6.44 1.72
N ASP A 62 10.92 6.39 2.65
CA ASP A 62 12.28 6.91 2.44
C ASP A 62 12.97 6.23 1.26
N PHE A 63 12.81 4.91 1.11
CA PHE A 63 13.32 4.17 -0.03
C PHE A 63 12.69 4.67 -1.34
N LEU A 64 11.35 4.75 -1.40
CA LEU A 64 10.65 5.22 -2.60
C LEU A 64 11.01 6.66 -2.99
N GLU A 65 11.27 7.53 -2.02
CA GLU A 65 11.74 8.90 -2.26
C GLU A 65 13.17 8.92 -2.81
N LYS A 66 14.09 8.18 -2.18
CA LYS A 66 15.51 8.10 -2.60
C LYS A 66 15.65 7.55 -4.02
N GLU A 67 14.90 6.50 -4.34
CA GLU A 67 14.89 5.87 -5.66
C GLU A 67 14.01 6.62 -6.69
N ARG A 68 13.38 7.75 -6.30
CA ARG A 68 12.50 8.56 -7.16
C ARG A 68 11.33 7.74 -7.76
N LEU A 69 10.80 6.83 -6.96
CA LEU A 69 9.72 5.91 -7.36
C LEU A 69 8.33 6.40 -6.94
N ARG A 70 8.19 7.42 -6.10
CA ARG A 70 6.88 7.92 -5.59
C ARG A 70 5.88 8.32 -6.68
N ASP A 71 6.37 8.74 -7.84
CA ASP A 71 5.51 9.04 -9.00
C ASP A 71 4.92 7.78 -9.66
N ARG A 72 5.61 6.65 -9.56
CA ARG A 72 5.26 5.37 -10.21
C ARG A 72 4.63 4.37 -9.26
N VAL A 73 4.97 4.45 -7.97
CA VAL A 73 4.53 3.53 -6.92
C VAL A 73 3.76 4.33 -5.88
N LYS A 74 2.45 4.10 -5.86
CA LYS A 74 1.50 4.68 -4.92
C LYS A 74 1.47 3.85 -3.65
N VAL A 75 1.29 4.49 -2.49
CA VAL A 75 1.25 3.81 -1.20
C VAL A 75 -0.04 4.18 -0.47
N ILE A 76 -0.80 3.17 -0.08
CA ILE A 76 -2.00 3.32 0.75
C ILE A 76 -1.87 2.49 2.02
N VAL A 77 -2.49 2.98 3.09
CA VAL A 77 -2.54 2.28 4.38
C VAL A 77 -3.96 1.94 4.79
N GLY A 78 -4.09 0.89 5.60
CA GLY A 78 -5.32 0.50 6.28
C GLY A 78 -5.01 -0.24 7.58
N GLY A 79 -6.03 -0.87 8.18
CA GLY A 79 -5.89 -1.54 9.48
C GLY A 79 -6.02 -0.58 10.66
N VAL A 80 -5.90 -1.10 11.89
CA VAL A 80 -6.17 -0.34 13.13
C VAL A 80 -5.28 0.89 13.29
N GLN A 81 -4.01 0.77 12.91
CA GLN A 81 -3.03 1.87 13.02
C GLN A 81 -2.91 2.66 11.72
N GLY A 82 -3.43 2.13 10.61
CA GLY A 82 -3.54 2.87 9.36
C GLY A 82 -4.73 3.82 9.46
N ASN A 83 -4.47 5.12 9.49
CA ASN A 83 -5.50 6.13 9.55
C ASN A 83 -5.10 7.38 8.73
N ARG A 84 -6.06 8.29 8.56
CA ARG A 84 -5.85 9.55 7.82
C ARG A 84 -4.65 10.33 8.34
N TYR A 85 -4.49 10.43 9.66
CA TYR A 85 -3.37 11.17 10.26
C TYR A 85 -2.02 10.55 9.89
N ILE A 86 -1.88 9.22 9.91
CA ILE A 86 -0.66 8.55 9.46
C ILE A 86 -0.42 8.78 7.96
N ALA A 87 -1.46 8.68 7.13
CA ALA A 87 -1.34 8.93 5.70
C ALA A 87 -0.85 10.36 5.40
N GLU A 88 -1.41 11.36 6.06
CA GLU A 88 -1.00 12.75 5.91
C GLU A 88 0.42 13.00 6.47
N LYS A 89 0.70 12.50 7.68
CA LYS A 89 2.00 12.67 8.34
C LYS A 89 3.16 12.13 7.52
N TYR A 90 2.98 11.00 6.85
CA TYR A 90 4.00 10.34 6.03
C TYR A 90 3.84 10.60 4.52
N ARG A 91 2.95 11.52 4.13
CA ARG A 91 2.73 11.92 2.73
C ARG A 91 2.43 10.71 1.81
N LEU A 92 1.59 9.81 2.30
CA LEU A 92 1.09 8.66 1.56
C LEU A 92 0.02 9.10 0.55
N ASP A 93 -0.30 8.23 -0.41
CA ASP A 93 -1.28 8.54 -1.45
C ASP A 93 -2.74 8.32 -0.98
N GLY A 94 -2.93 7.66 0.17
CA GLY A 94 -4.18 7.72 0.91
C GLY A 94 -4.36 6.66 1.98
N TRP A 95 -5.58 6.64 2.52
CA TRP A 95 -6.01 5.73 3.58
C TRP A 95 -7.29 5.02 3.16
N GLY A 96 -7.26 3.68 3.16
CA GLY A 96 -8.43 2.84 2.98
C GLY A 96 -9.16 2.65 4.30
N HIS A 97 -10.13 3.52 4.59
CA HIS A 97 -10.93 3.47 5.83
C HIS A 97 -11.74 2.17 5.94
N ASP A 98 -12.29 1.72 4.82
CA ASP A 98 -13.10 0.52 4.69
C ASP A 98 -12.84 -0.15 3.33
N PRO A 99 -13.32 -1.37 3.10
CA PRO A 99 -13.02 -2.09 1.87
C PRO A 99 -13.46 -1.43 0.57
N LYS A 100 -14.61 -0.74 0.59
CA LYS A 100 -15.14 -0.07 -0.61
C LYS A 100 -14.30 1.16 -0.94
N THR A 101 -14.05 2.01 0.05
CA THR A 101 -13.26 3.24 -0.15
C THR A 101 -11.81 2.94 -0.49
N ALA A 102 -11.24 1.85 0.03
CA ALA A 102 -9.91 1.37 -0.36
C ALA A 102 -9.83 0.96 -1.85
N LEU A 103 -10.83 0.23 -2.35
CA LEU A 103 -10.90 -0.16 -3.76
C LEU A 103 -11.07 1.04 -4.71
N GLU A 104 -11.97 1.96 -4.37
CA GLU A 104 -12.15 3.21 -5.14
C GLU A 104 -10.85 4.03 -5.20
N LEU A 105 -10.16 4.14 -4.05
CA LEU A 105 -8.87 4.81 -3.96
C LEU A 105 -7.79 4.12 -4.80
N ALA A 106 -7.68 2.80 -4.70
CA ALA A 106 -6.71 2.00 -5.45
C ALA A 106 -6.89 2.18 -6.95
N ASN A 107 -8.12 2.10 -7.44
CA ASN A 107 -8.45 2.31 -8.85
C ASN A 107 -8.01 3.68 -9.35
N ARG A 108 -8.39 4.75 -8.63
CA ARG A 108 -8.01 6.11 -8.99
C ARG A 108 -6.50 6.27 -9.09
N LEU A 109 -5.77 5.81 -8.07
CA LEU A 109 -4.31 5.94 -8.01
C LEU A 109 -3.59 5.15 -9.10
N VAL A 110 -4.05 3.92 -9.39
CA VAL A 110 -3.46 3.11 -10.47
C VAL A 110 -3.75 3.70 -11.84
N MET A 111 -4.96 4.25 -12.07
CA MET A 111 -5.28 4.97 -13.29
C MET A 111 -4.38 6.19 -13.49
N GLU A 112 -4.16 7.01 -12.45
CA GLU A 112 -3.26 8.17 -12.49
C GLU A 112 -1.83 7.77 -12.92
N VAL A 113 -1.29 6.69 -12.36
CA VAL A 113 0.04 6.18 -12.73
C VAL A 113 0.06 5.69 -14.18
N ARG A 114 -0.94 4.90 -14.59
CA ARG A 114 -1.03 4.37 -15.96
C ARG A 114 -1.18 5.47 -17.00
N SER A 115 -1.97 6.51 -16.73
CA SER A 115 -2.11 7.64 -17.67
C SER A 115 -0.83 8.47 -17.83
N LYS A 116 0.06 8.47 -16.83
CA LYS A 116 1.32 9.23 -16.86
C LYS A 116 2.50 8.42 -17.45
N TYR A 117 2.46 7.09 -17.36
CA TYR A 117 3.60 6.22 -17.68
C TYR A 117 3.30 5.01 -18.57
N GLY A 118 2.04 4.80 -18.97
CA GLY A 118 1.63 3.80 -19.95
C GLY A 118 1.63 4.37 -21.36
#